data_AF-A0A3D0N574-F1
#
_entry.id   AF-A0A3D0N574-F1
#
_cell.length_a   1.000
_cell.length_b   1.000
_cell.length_c   1.000
_cell.angle_alpha   90.00
_cell.angle_beta   90.00
_cell.angle_gamma   90.00
#
_symmetry.space_group_name_H-M   'P 1'
#
loop_
_entity.id
_entity.type
_entity.pdbx_description
1 polymer ?
#
loop_
_entity_poly.entity_id
_entity_poly.type
_entity_poly.pdbx_seq_one_letter_code
_entity_poly.pdbx_strand_id
1 'polypeptide(L)'
;MPQQQPLDAADVHISSEYEPDALVTLYEGDRLDLLKQIPDGAASLVVTSPPYNLGKDYEENLARDTYVTGQAETIAEATRICAEDGSICWQVGNYVENGTIMPLDILLYPIFSRNGLKLRNRIVWHFGHGLHCSKRFSGRYEVILWFTKTDDYYFDLDAVRVPQKYPGKKYYKGDKAGELSCNPKGKNPADVWDMPNVKSNHREKTEHPCQFPIALIERLVLSMTRPGDLVVDPYMGVGSTAVAALLNGRRAAGADVMPAYLEIARERVRQAIAGTVPYRPLDKPIYDPALPNGGHD
;
A
#
# COMPACT_ATOMS: atom_id res chain seq x y z
N MET A 1 -19.03 -7.04 -15.60
CA MET A 1 -17.88 -7.87 -15.17
C MET A 1 -18.39 -9.28 -14.98
N PRO A 2 -17.66 -10.33 -15.37
CA PRO A 2 -18.06 -11.69 -15.01
C PRO A 2 -18.02 -11.78 -13.49
N GLN A 3 -19.14 -12.09 -12.86
CA GLN A 3 -19.19 -12.42 -11.44
C GLN A 3 -18.37 -13.69 -11.25
N GLN A 4 -17.20 -13.59 -10.61
CA GLN A 4 -16.50 -14.77 -10.13
C GLN A 4 -17.44 -15.50 -9.16
N GLN A 5 -17.63 -16.78 -9.41
CA GLN A 5 -18.41 -17.68 -8.58
C GLN A 5 -17.80 -17.63 -7.16
N PRO A 6 -18.59 -17.43 -6.09
CA PRO A 6 -18.04 -17.31 -4.74
C PRO A 6 -17.31 -18.61 -4.39
N LEU A 7 -16.00 -18.51 -4.14
CA LEU A 7 -15.23 -19.59 -3.54
C LEU A 7 -15.74 -19.80 -2.12
N ASP A 8 -15.95 -21.05 -1.71
CA ASP A 8 -16.30 -21.33 -0.32
C ASP A 8 -15.12 -20.95 0.57
N ALA A 9 -15.33 -19.98 1.46
CA ALA A 9 -14.27 -19.38 2.28
C ALA A 9 -13.64 -20.37 3.26
N ALA A 10 -14.30 -21.50 3.54
CA ALA A 10 -13.79 -22.57 4.40
C ALA A 10 -12.69 -23.42 3.72
N ASP A 11 -12.64 -23.46 2.39
CA ASP A 11 -11.76 -24.37 1.63
C ASP A 11 -10.58 -23.65 0.95
N VAL A 12 -10.39 -22.36 1.23
CA VAL A 12 -9.31 -21.61 0.58
C VAL A 12 -7.98 -21.92 1.25
N HIS A 13 -7.12 -22.57 0.49
CA HIS A 13 -5.74 -22.84 0.89
C HIS A 13 -4.95 -21.52 0.99
N ILE A 14 -4.55 -21.16 2.21
CA ILE A 14 -3.57 -20.11 2.49
C ILE A 14 -2.25 -20.81 2.77
N SER A 15 -1.30 -20.72 1.85
CA SER A 15 -0.03 -21.42 2.00
C SER A 15 0.83 -20.76 3.09
N SER A 16 1.60 -21.58 3.81
CA SER A 16 2.60 -21.15 4.77
C SER A 16 3.96 -20.90 4.13
N GLU A 17 4.16 -21.36 2.90
CA GLU A 17 5.38 -21.19 2.10
C GLU A 17 5.02 -20.55 0.75
N TYR A 18 6.01 -20.06 0.02
CA TYR A 18 5.74 -19.54 -1.31
C TYR A 18 5.43 -20.69 -2.28
N GLU A 19 4.26 -20.62 -2.89
CA GLU A 19 3.86 -21.50 -3.99
C GLU A 19 3.49 -20.63 -5.20
N PRO A 20 4.01 -20.92 -6.40
CA PRO A 20 3.77 -20.09 -7.57
C PRO A 20 2.31 -19.84 -7.89
N ASP A 21 1.40 -20.77 -7.56
CA ASP A 21 -0.03 -20.72 -7.87
C ASP A 21 -0.92 -20.46 -6.64
N ALA A 22 -0.34 -20.29 -5.45
CA ALA A 22 -1.13 -19.99 -4.26
C ALA A 22 -1.83 -18.64 -4.42
N LEU A 23 -3.11 -18.62 -4.02
CA LEU A 23 -3.90 -17.39 -4.01
C LEU A 23 -3.34 -16.42 -2.96
N VAL A 24 -2.97 -16.95 -1.78
CA VAL A 24 -2.29 -16.23 -0.72
C VAL A 24 -1.21 -17.10 -0.07
N THR A 25 -0.02 -16.54 0.11
CA THR A 25 1.01 -17.03 1.03
C THR A 25 1.12 -16.10 2.23
N LEU A 26 0.98 -16.65 3.44
CA LEU A 26 1.24 -15.98 4.71
C LEU A 26 2.30 -16.76 5.49
N TYR A 27 3.54 -16.30 5.37
CA TYR A 27 4.73 -16.91 5.97
C TYR A 27 4.98 -16.38 7.39
N GLU A 28 5.08 -17.30 8.35
CA GLU A 28 5.43 -16.97 9.74
C GLU A 28 6.95 -17.04 9.92
N GLY A 29 7.61 -15.88 9.94
CA GLY A 29 9.06 -15.83 10.08
C GLY A 29 9.70 -14.58 9.50
N ASP A 30 11.02 -14.62 9.29
CA ASP A 30 11.73 -13.48 8.73
C ASP A 30 11.37 -13.29 7.25
N ARG A 31 11.14 -12.01 6.89
CA ARG A 31 10.80 -11.60 5.53
C ARG A 31 11.80 -12.06 4.47
N LEU A 32 13.10 -12.10 4.77
CA LEU A 32 14.13 -12.50 3.82
C LEU A 32 14.03 -13.99 3.51
N ASP A 33 13.55 -14.80 4.44
CA ASP A 33 13.36 -16.24 4.20
C ASP A 33 12.23 -16.46 3.19
N LEU A 34 11.10 -15.75 3.33
CA LEU A 34 10.05 -15.77 2.31
C LEU A 34 10.54 -15.20 0.98
N LEU A 35 11.16 -14.01 0.98
CA LEU A 35 11.55 -13.34 -0.27
C LEU A 35 12.49 -14.21 -1.11
N LYS A 36 13.41 -14.95 -0.49
CA LYS A 36 14.31 -15.91 -1.17
C LYS A 36 13.59 -17.08 -1.84
N GLN A 37 12.39 -17.44 -1.38
CA GLN A 37 11.58 -18.47 -2.03
C GLN A 37 10.91 -17.97 -3.31
N ILE A 38 10.71 -16.65 -3.43
CA ILE A 38 10.06 -16.03 -4.58
C ILE A 38 11.07 -15.92 -5.74
N PRO A 39 10.75 -16.43 -6.94
CA PRO A 39 11.62 -16.32 -8.11
C PRO A 39 11.87 -14.88 -8.54
N ASP A 40 13.00 -14.67 -9.23
CA ASP A 40 13.35 -13.39 -9.84
C ASP A 40 12.23 -12.92 -10.77
N GLY A 41 11.87 -11.64 -10.67
CA GLY A 41 10.85 -11.03 -11.53
C GLY A 41 9.41 -11.56 -11.38
N ALA A 42 9.10 -12.34 -10.34
CA ALA A 42 7.77 -12.92 -10.15
C ALA A 42 6.69 -11.93 -9.65
N ALA A 43 7.07 -10.84 -8.99
CA ALA A 43 6.15 -9.90 -8.36
C ALA A 43 5.90 -8.67 -9.26
N SER A 44 4.63 -8.42 -9.60
CA SER A 44 4.25 -7.20 -10.34
C SER A 44 4.24 -5.96 -9.43
N LEU A 45 3.96 -6.14 -8.14
CA LEU A 45 3.99 -5.08 -7.15
C LEU A 45 4.60 -5.60 -5.85
N VAL A 46 5.64 -4.93 -5.36
CA VAL A 46 6.07 -5.03 -3.96
C VAL A 46 5.56 -3.79 -3.24
N VAL A 47 4.71 -3.95 -2.22
CA VAL A 47 4.12 -2.83 -1.47
C VAL A 47 4.17 -3.12 0.02
N THR A 48 4.62 -2.14 0.81
CA THR A 48 4.79 -2.36 2.25
C THR A 48 4.88 -1.06 3.05
N SER A 49 4.77 -1.21 4.37
CA SER A 49 5.08 -0.22 5.40
C SER A 49 5.98 -0.87 6.46
N PRO A 50 7.32 -0.82 6.33
CA PRO A 50 8.21 -1.48 7.26
C PRO A 50 8.11 -0.90 8.69
N PRO A 51 8.35 -1.70 9.73
CA PRO A 51 8.41 -1.20 11.10
C PRO A 51 9.61 -0.26 11.27
N TYR A 52 9.38 0.89 11.91
CA TYR A 52 10.45 1.89 12.05
C TYR A 52 11.45 1.56 13.16
N ASN A 53 11.09 0.79 14.21
CA ASN A 53 11.96 0.25 15.28
C ASN A 53 13.03 1.18 15.91
N LEU A 54 13.00 2.49 15.63
CA LEU A 54 13.90 3.49 16.17
C LEU A 54 13.37 3.89 17.56
N GLY A 55 13.95 3.33 18.63
CA GLY A 55 13.54 3.65 20.01
C GLY A 55 13.66 2.54 21.06
N LYS A 56 14.53 1.53 20.87
CA LYS A 56 14.94 0.63 21.96
C LYS A 56 16.29 1.10 22.51
N ASP A 57 16.40 1.24 23.83
CA ASP A 57 17.50 1.88 24.58
C ASP A 57 18.84 1.10 24.60
N TYR A 58 19.33 0.61 23.45
CA TYR A 58 20.66 0.02 23.36
C TYR A 58 21.37 0.54 22.09
N GLU A 59 22.33 1.45 22.31
CA GLU A 59 23.20 2.11 21.32
C GLU A 59 22.49 2.63 20.06
N GLU A 60 21.98 3.86 20.14
CA GLU A 60 21.10 4.51 19.14
C GLU A 60 21.64 4.51 17.70
N ASN A 61 22.95 4.69 17.50
CA ASN A 61 23.58 4.59 16.18
C ASN A 61 23.54 3.17 15.63
N LEU A 62 23.74 2.16 16.50
CA LEU A 62 23.65 0.76 16.13
C LEU A 62 22.21 0.40 15.72
N ALA A 63 21.20 0.94 16.40
CA ALA A 63 19.79 0.74 16.03
C ALA A 63 19.43 1.35 14.67
N ARG A 64 19.94 2.55 14.35
CA ARG A 64 19.75 3.18 13.04
C ARG A 64 20.46 2.43 11.93
N ASP A 65 21.71 2.06 12.13
CA ASP A 65 22.49 1.31 11.14
C ASP A 65 21.87 -0.08 10.92
N THR A 66 21.37 -0.72 11.97
CA THR A 66 20.60 -1.98 11.87
C THR A 66 19.32 -1.79 11.06
N TYR A 67 18.56 -0.72 11.30
CA TYR A 67 17.37 -0.40 10.52
C TYR A 67 17.71 -0.20 9.03
N VAL A 68 18.69 0.65 8.73
CA VAL A 68 19.11 0.96 7.35
C VAL A 68 19.64 -0.30 6.65
N THR A 69 20.43 -1.11 7.34
CA THR A 69 20.96 -2.38 6.81
C THR A 69 19.82 -3.37 6.51
N GLY A 70 18.91 -3.57 7.47
CA GLY A 70 17.76 -4.45 7.28
C GLY A 70 16.84 -3.97 6.14
N GLN A 71 16.64 -2.65 6.00
CA GLN A 71 15.93 -2.10 4.85
C GLN A 71 16.69 -2.35 3.55
N ALA A 72 18.02 -2.16 3.52
CA ALA A 72 18.83 -2.40 2.33
C ALA A 72 18.77 -3.86 1.84
N GLU A 73 18.84 -4.83 2.74
CA GLU A 73 18.68 -6.25 2.42
C GLU A 73 17.30 -6.53 1.83
N THR A 74 16.26 -5.96 2.42
CA THR A 74 14.88 -6.14 1.95
C THR A 74 14.66 -5.49 0.59
N ILE A 75 15.20 -4.30 0.38
CA ILE A 75 15.09 -3.56 -0.88
C ILE A 75 15.84 -4.31 -1.99
N ALA A 76 17.00 -4.91 -1.70
CA ALA A 76 17.73 -5.72 -2.66
C ALA A 76 16.89 -6.93 -3.12
N GLU A 77 16.32 -7.69 -2.17
CA GLU A 77 15.45 -8.83 -2.50
C GLU A 77 14.15 -8.39 -3.18
N ALA A 78 13.52 -7.29 -2.74
CA ALA A 78 12.37 -6.69 -3.40
C ALA A 78 12.69 -6.30 -4.85
N THR A 79 13.89 -5.78 -5.11
CA THR A 79 14.35 -5.44 -6.47
C THR A 79 14.54 -6.69 -7.33
N ARG A 80 15.08 -7.78 -6.75
CA ARG A 80 15.28 -9.06 -7.42
C ARG A 80 13.94 -9.68 -7.85
N ILE A 81 12.96 -9.75 -6.94
CA ILE A 81 11.67 -10.39 -7.20
C ILE A 81 10.73 -9.51 -8.04
N CYS A 82 10.96 -8.20 -8.10
CA CYS A 82 10.12 -7.29 -8.88
C CYS A 82 10.31 -7.52 -10.38
N ALA A 83 9.19 -7.70 -11.09
CA ALA A 83 9.13 -7.86 -12.54
C ALA A 83 9.73 -6.64 -13.27
N GLU A 84 10.19 -6.82 -14.50
CA GLU A 84 10.76 -5.72 -15.31
C GLU A 84 9.77 -4.57 -15.56
N ASP A 85 8.48 -4.89 -15.71
CA ASP A 85 7.38 -3.93 -15.82
C ASP A 85 6.68 -3.65 -14.47
N GLY A 86 7.25 -4.15 -13.37
CA GLY A 86 6.69 -4.08 -12.02
C GLY A 86 7.03 -2.79 -11.27
N SER A 87 6.38 -2.64 -10.11
CA SER A 87 6.51 -1.48 -9.22
C SER A 87 6.91 -1.87 -7.80
N ILE A 88 7.64 -0.98 -7.13
CA ILE A 88 7.95 -1.07 -5.70
C ILE A 88 7.40 0.18 -5.01
N CYS A 89 6.55 0.00 -4.01
CA CYS A 89 5.90 1.07 -3.25
C CYS A 89 6.27 0.95 -1.77
N TRP A 90 7.08 1.89 -1.28
CA TRP A 90 7.58 1.89 0.09
C TRP A 90 6.94 3.01 0.89
N GLN A 91 5.99 2.64 1.76
CA GLN A 91 5.29 3.58 2.62
C GLN A 91 6.12 3.85 3.87
N VAL A 92 6.50 5.11 4.10
CA VAL A 92 7.27 5.52 5.26
C VAL A 92 6.78 6.86 5.83
N GLY A 93 6.94 7.00 7.14
CA GLY A 93 6.64 8.21 7.88
C GLY A 93 7.89 8.98 8.28
N ASN A 94 7.81 9.62 9.44
CA ASN A 94 8.92 10.33 10.04
C ASN A 94 9.29 9.68 11.36
N TYR A 95 10.58 9.61 11.63
CA TYR A 95 11.09 9.39 12.97
C TYR A 95 11.36 10.72 13.66
N VAL A 96 11.13 10.81 14.98
CA VAL A 96 11.33 12.04 15.75
C VAL A 96 12.19 11.73 16.95
N GLU A 97 13.33 12.39 17.04
CA GLU A 97 14.35 12.17 18.07
C GLU A 97 14.83 13.52 18.57
N ASN A 98 14.77 13.75 19.88
CA ASN A 98 15.24 14.99 20.52
C ASN A 98 14.71 16.28 19.84
N GLY A 99 13.46 16.24 19.37
CA GLY A 99 12.82 17.35 18.66
C GLY A 99 13.18 17.50 17.17
N THR A 100 14.13 16.72 16.69
CA THR A 100 14.52 16.64 15.27
C THR A 100 13.64 15.66 14.53
N ILE A 101 13.18 16.03 13.34
CA ILE A 101 12.43 15.15 12.43
C ILE A 101 13.43 14.52 11.47
N MET A 102 13.40 13.20 11.38
CA MET A 102 14.11 12.43 10.38
C MET A 102 13.09 11.82 9.41
N PRO A 103 12.95 12.40 8.20
CA PRO A 103 12.11 11.82 7.15
C PRO A 103 12.75 10.54 6.64
N LEU A 104 12.07 9.41 6.83
CA LEU A 104 12.62 8.10 6.49
C LEU A 104 12.71 7.89 4.98
N ASP A 105 11.89 8.60 4.21
CA ASP A 105 11.97 8.62 2.75
C ASP A 105 13.29 9.22 2.24
N ILE A 106 13.77 10.29 2.87
CA ILE A 106 15.08 10.88 2.55
C ILE A 106 16.20 9.91 2.92
N LEU A 107 16.09 9.25 4.07
CA LEU A 107 17.08 8.29 4.55
C LEU A 107 17.21 7.07 3.62
N LEU A 108 16.08 6.53 3.15
CA LEU A 108 16.05 5.31 2.36
C LEU A 108 16.21 5.53 0.85
N TYR A 109 15.87 6.71 0.31
CA TYR A 109 15.97 7.00 -1.14
C TYR A 109 17.31 6.57 -1.79
N PRO A 110 18.49 6.86 -1.20
CA PRO A 110 19.76 6.48 -1.80
C PRO A 110 19.96 4.95 -1.93
N ILE A 111 19.25 4.14 -1.14
CA ILE A 111 19.31 2.69 -1.20
C ILE A 111 18.59 2.19 -2.45
N PHE A 112 17.38 2.69 -2.72
CA PHE A 112 16.64 2.36 -3.94
C PHE A 112 17.42 2.77 -5.20
N SER A 113 17.97 4.00 -5.23
CA SER A 113 18.74 4.48 -6.37
C SER A 113 19.99 3.64 -6.64
N ARG A 114 20.68 3.15 -5.59
CA ARG A 114 21.84 2.24 -5.72
C ARG A 114 21.46 0.86 -6.26
N ASN A 115 20.21 0.44 -6.10
CA ASN A 115 19.65 -0.77 -6.70
C ASN A 115 19.15 -0.54 -8.16
N GLY A 116 19.46 0.62 -8.76
CA GLY A 116 19.08 0.93 -10.15
C GLY A 116 17.62 1.31 -10.35
N LEU A 117 16.85 1.48 -9.27
CA LEU A 117 15.44 1.83 -9.32
C LEU A 117 15.22 3.31 -9.64
N LYS A 118 14.16 3.60 -10.39
CA LYS A 118 13.76 4.96 -10.81
C LYS A 118 12.54 5.42 -10.02
N LEU A 119 12.66 6.53 -9.28
CA LEU A 119 11.53 7.13 -8.58
C LEU A 119 10.54 7.73 -9.59
N ARG A 120 9.27 7.35 -9.52
CA ARG A 120 8.17 7.87 -10.36
C ARG A 120 7.37 8.94 -9.64
N ASN A 121 6.94 8.65 -8.41
CA ASN A 121 6.34 9.65 -7.53
C ASN A 121 6.77 9.45 -6.08
N ARG A 122 6.85 10.57 -5.38
CA ARG A 122 6.78 10.63 -3.92
C ARG A 122 5.35 10.99 -3.55
N ILE A 123 4.52 9.97 -3.39
CA ILE A 123 3.09 10.14 -3.11
C ILE A 123 2.91 10.55 -1.66
N VAL A 124 2.13 11.59 -1.40
CA VAL A 124 1.79 12.07 -0.06
C VAL A 124 0.44 11.48 0.33
N TRP A 125 0.44 10.61 1.33
CA TRP A 125 -0.77 10.14 1.98
C TRP A 125 -1.12 11.08 3.13
N HIS A 126 -2.13 11.91 2.94
CA HIS A 126 -2.64 12.85 3.93
C HIS A 126 -3.77 12.21 4.76
N PHE A 127 -3.77 12.48 6.08
CA PHE A 127 -4.82 12.04 7.01
C PHE A 127 -5.08 13.10 8.10
N GLY A 128 -6.35 13.23 8.52
CA GLY A 128 -6.78 14.28 9.46
C GLY A 128 -6.40 14.04 10.94
N HIS A 129 -6.30 12.78 11.38
CA HIS A 129 -6.15 12.43 12.79
C HIS A 129 -4.70 12.07 13.18
N GLY A 130 -4.19 12.67 14.26
CA GLY A 130 -2.87 12.37 14.79
C GLY A 130 -2.51 13.20 16.01
N LEU A 131 -1.36 12.90 16.63
CA LEU A 131 -0.86 13.65 17.78
C LEU A 131 -0.61 15.13 17.40
N HIS A 132 -0.80 16.02 18.37
CA HIS A 132 -0.56 17.45 18.22
C HIS A 132 0.83 17.82 18.73
N CYS A 133 1.45 18.80 18.09
CA CYS A 133 2.72 19.37 18.50
C CYS A 133 2.52 20.85 18.89
N SER A 134 3.19 21.30 19.95
CA SER A 134 3.16 22.71 20.40
C SER A 134 4.34 23.53 19.90
N LYS A 135 5.48 22.88 19.60
CA LYS A 135 6.73 23.53 19.18
C LYS A 135 7.03 23.39 17.68
N ARG A 136 6.09 22.84 16.89
CA ARG A 136 6.17 22.66 15.43
C ARG A 136 4.79 22.35 14.85
N PHE A 137 4.64 22.43 13.53
CA PHE A 137 3.43 21.96 12.87
C PHE A 137 3.24 20.45 13.06
N SER A 138 1.99 20.05 13.29
CA SER A 138 1.67 18.64 13.52
C SER A 138 1.73 17.87 12.20
N GLY A 139 2.41 16.74 12.17
CA GLY A 139 2.47 15.88 10.99
C GLY A 139 1.09 15.31 10.67
N ARG A 140 0.65 15.46 9.42
CA ARG A 140 -0.66 14.98 8.91
C ARG A 140 -0.52 14.23 7.60
N TYR A 141 0.67 13.71 7.35
CA TYR A 141 0.93 12.88 6.20
C TYR A 141 2.04 11.88 6.49
N GLU A 142 2.03 10.82 5.70
CA GLU A 142 3.16 9.95 5.43
C GLU A 142 3.36 9.88 3.92
N VAL A 143 4.42 9.23 3.46
CA VAL A 143 4.74 9.17 2.03
C VAL A 143 4.87 7.75 1.54
N ILE A 144 4.57 7.54 0.27
CA ILE A 144 4.87 6.31 -0.47
C ILE A 144 5.86 6.66 -1.55
N LEU A 145 7.04 6.07 -1.48
CA LEU A 145 8.01 6.13 -2.57
C LEU A 145 7.64 5.09 -3.61
N TRP A 146 7.21 5.52 -4.79
CA TRP A 146 6.92 4.62 -5.92
C TRP A 146 8.11 4.57 -6.88
N PHE A 147 8.71 3.40 -6.98
CA PHE A 147 9.83 3.08 -7.84
C PHE A 147 9.47 2.05 -8.92
N THR A 148 10.19 2.08 -10.03
CA THR A 148 10.14 1.03 -11.07
C THR A 148 11.57 0.64 -11.49
N LYS A 149 11.75 -0.58 -12.03
CA LYS A 149 13.05 -1.05 -12.54
C LYS A 149 13.39 -0.41 -13.89
N THR A 150 12.41 -0.33 -14.77
CA THR A 150 12.57 0.15 -16.14
C THR A 150 11.66 1.36 -16.42
N ASP A 151 11.80 1.94 -17.62
CA ASP A 151 10.84 2.93 -18.14
C ASP A 151 9.60 2.30 -18.81
N ASP A 152 9.61 0.98 -19.02
CA ASP A 152 8.49 0.21 -19.56
C ASP A 152 7.79 -0.53 -18.43
N TYR A 153 7.04 0.22 -17.62
CA TYR A 153 6.32 -0.29 -16.46
C TYR A 153 4.81 -0.24 -16.69
N TYR A 154 4.09 -1.18 -16.09
CA TYR A 154 2.64 -1.20 -16.16
C TYR A 154 2.04 -0.10 -15.28
N PHE A 155 1.15 0.71 -15.87
CA PHE A 155 0.36 1.71 -15.13
C PHE A 155 -1.02 1.94 -15.75
N ASP A 156 -2.08 1.54 -15.05
CA ASP A 156 -3.47 1.81 -15.42
C ASP A 156 -4.02 3.02 -14.65
N LEU A 157 -3.87 4.20 -15.24
CA LEU A 157 -4.45 5.42 -14.69
C LEU A 157 -5.99 5.39 -14.67
N ASP A 158 -6.61 4.77 -15.67
CA ASP A 158 -8.07 4.78 -15.83
C ASP A 158 -8.76 4.01 -14.71
N ALA A 159 -8.12 2.96 -14.19
CA ALA A 159 -8.60 2.17 -13.03
C ALA A 159 -8.66 2.97 -11.72
N VAL A 160 -7.95 4.10 -11.61
CA VAL A 160 -7.82 4.88 -10.37
C VAL A 160 -8.19 6.35 -10.52
N ARG A 161 -8.87 6.72 -11.62
CA ARG A 161 -9.40 8.07 -11.80
C ARG A 161 -10.40 8.40 -10.70
N VAL A 162 -10.40 9.66 -10.31
CA VAL A 162 -11.37 10.20 -9.33
C VAL A 162 -12.33 11.16 -10.03
N PRO A 163 -13.54 11.39 -9.48
CA PRO A 163 -14.52 12.29 -10.06
C PRO A 163 -13.94 13.68 -10.39
N GLN A 164 -14.35 14.21 -11.55
CA GLN A 164 -14.03 15.59 -11.93
C GLN A 164 -14.79 16.56 -11.03
N LYS A 165 -14.18 17.70 -10.70
CA LYS A 165 -14.88 18.78 -9.99
C LYS A 165 -16.04 19.34 -10.82
N TYR A 166 -15.85 19.41 -12.15
CA TYR A 166 -16.85 19.87 -13.10
C TYR A 166 -17.03 18.83 -14.22
N PRO A 167 -17.83 17.78 -13.98
CA PRO A 167 -18.14 16.78 -15.00
C PRO A 167 -18.77 17.45 -16.24
N GLY A 168 -18.38 16.99 -17.43
CA GLY A 168 -18.96 17.51 -18.67
C GLY A 168 -18.46 18.90 -19.10
N LYS A 169 -17.43 19.46 -18.44
CA LYS A 169 -16.82 20.74 -18.86
C LYS A 169 -16.34 20.62 -20.30
N LYS A 170 -16.86 21.49 -21.17
CA LYS A 170 -16.48 21.56 -22.58
C LYS A 170 -15.49 22.67 -22.85
N TYR A 171 -14.70 22.53 -23.90
CA TYR A 171 -13.91 23.66 -24.41
C TYR A 171 -14.86 24.79 -24.82
N TYR A 172 -14.55 26.00 -24.34
CA TYR A 172 -15.40 27.18 -24.57
C TYR A 172 -15.15 27.83 -25.95
N LYS A 173 -13.92 27.77 -26.45
CA LYS A 173 -13.47 28.37 -27.72
C LYS A 173 -12.39 27.51 -28.37
N GLY A 174 -12.09 27.80 -29.64
CA GLY A 174 -11.08 27.09 -30.45
C GLY A 174 -11.68 25.90 -31.22
N ASP A 175 -10.84 25.17 -31.94
CA ASP A 175 -11.26 24.12 -32.87
C ASP A 175 -12.02 22.95 -32.20
N LYS A 176 -11.85 22.78 -30.88
CA LYS A 176 -12.52 21.77 -30.06
C LYS A 176 -13.74 22.30 -29.32
N ALA A 177 -14.22 23.51 -29.62
CA ALA A 177 -15.35 24.11 -28.91
C ALA A 177 -16.57 23.17 -28.93
N GLY A 178 -17.14 22.91 -27.75
CA GLY A 178 -18.25 21.95 -27.60
C GLY A 178 -17.84 20.50 -27.32
N GLU A 179 -16.57 20.13 -27.49
CA GLU A 179 -16.00 18.84 -27.06
C GLU A 179 -15.67 18.84 -25.56
N LEU A 180 -15.63 17.66 -24.94
CA LEU A 180 -15.23 17.51 -23.54
C LEU A 180 -13.76 17.92 -23.35
N SER A 181 -13.53 18.81 -22.40
CA SER A 181 -12.19 19.25 -21.99
C SER A 181 -11.54 18.37 -20.93
N CYS A 182 -12.29 17.39 -20.42
CA CYS A 182 -11.85 16.48 -19.38
C CYS A 182 -12.10 15.02 -19.80
N ASN A 183 -11.29 14.10 -19.27
CA ASN A 183 -11.51 12.67 -19.52
C ASN A 183 -12.82 12.23 -18.84
N PRO A 184 -13.73 11.54 -19.56
CA PRO A 184 -15.05 11.16 -19.05
C PRO A 184 -14.99 10.17 -17.88
N LYS A 185 -13.91 9.39 -17.75
CA LYS A 185 -13.71 8.45 -16.64
C LYS A 185 -13.24 9.13 -15.35
N GLY A 186 -12.94 10.43 -15.37
CA GLY A 186 -12.46 11.17 -14.21
C GLY A 186 -11.09 11.84 -14.41
N LYS A 187 -10.60 12.53 -13.38
CA LYS A 187 -9.25 13.13 -13.38
C LYS A 187 -8.23 12.16 -12.80
N ASN A 188 -6.97 12.39 -13.15
CA ASN A 188 -5.85 11.77 -12.44
C ASN A 188 -5.98 12.10 -10.92
N PRO A 189 -5.80 11.12 -10.02
CA PRO A 189 -5.89 11.33 -8.57
C PRO A 189 -4.80 12.27 -8.01
N ALA A 190 -3.83 12.67 -8.83
CA ALA A 190 -2.59 13.33 -8.44
C ALA A 190 -1.77 12.46 -7.47
N ASP A 191 -0.74 13.04 -6.86
CA ASP A 191 0.17 12.39 -5.92
C ASP A 191 -0.01 12.89 -4.47
N VAL A 192 -1.12 13.57 -4.17
CA VAL A 192 -1.56 13.89 -2.80
C VAL A 192 -2.90 13.24 -2.56
N TRP A 193 -2.91 12.19 -1.75
CA TRP A 193 -4.07 11.35 -1.49
C TRP A 193 -4.60 11.61 -0.09
N ASP A 194 -5.80 12.18 -0.04
CA ASP A 194 -6.52 12.33 1.21
C ASP A 194 -7.27 11.02 1.52
N MET A 195 -6.83 10.32 2.56
CA MET A 195 -7.41 9.05 3.00
C MET A 195 -7.29 8.93 4.52
N PRO A 196 -8.36 8.58 5.26
CA PRO A 196 -8.28 8.38 6.70
C PRO A 196 -7.27 7.30 7.09
N ASN A 197 -6.61 7.47 8.23
CA ASN A 197 -5.79 6.42 8.82
C ASN A 197 -6.64 5.47 9.67
N VAL A 198 -6.20 4.21 9.79
CA VAL A 198 -6.90 3.18 10.57
C VAL A 198 -6.59 3.37 12.05
N LYS A 199 -7.41 4.17 12.74
CA LYS A 199 -7.29 4.47 14.17
C LYS A 199 -8.62 4.41 14.89
N SER A 200 -8.57 4.20 16.21
CA SER A 200 -9.73 4.26 17.11
C SER A 200 -10.90 3.39 16.63
N ASN A 201 -12.02 4.00 16.26
CA ASN A 201 -13.25 3.32 15.87
C ASN A 201 -13.34 2.98 14.38
N HIS A 202 -12.27 3.24 13.60
CA HIS A 202 -12.25 2.95 12.18
C HIS A 202 -12.63 1.48 11.92
N ARG A 203 -13.54 1.23 10.97
CA ARG A 203 -14.08 -0.11 10.67
C ARG A 203 -13.02 -1.20 10.44
N GLU A 204 -11.89 -0.82 9.82
CA GLU A 204 -10.78 -1.73 9.55
C GLU A 204 -9.87 -1.98 10.75
N LYS A 205 -10.08 -1.32 11.89
CA LYS A 205 -9.15 -1.33 13.01
C LYS A 205 -9.06 -2.71 13.64
N THR A 206 -7.85 -3.23 13.66
CA THR A 206 -7.44 -4.43 14.40
C THR A 206 -6.50 -4.05 15.55
N GLU A 207 -5.96 -5.05 16.25
CA GLU A 207 -4.95 -4.87 17.30
C GLU A 207 -3.63 -4.26 16.77
N HIS A 208 -3.37 -4.33 15.46
CA HIS A 208 -2.15 -3.79 14.88
C HIS A 208 -2.06 -2.26 15.05
N PRO A 209 -0.97 -1.72 15.63
CA PRO A 209 -0.90 -0.31 16.01
C PRO A 209 -0.84 0.64 14.79
N CYS A 210 -0.18 0.21 13.72
CA CYS A 210 0.14 1.05 12.55
C CYS A 210 -0.37 0.40 11.25
N GLN A 211 -1.66 0.04 11.20
CA GLN A 211 -2.27 -0.54 10.01
C GLN A 211 -2.57 0.54 8.96
N PHE A 212 -2.13 0.36 7.71
CA PHE A 212 -2.61 1.19 6.60
C PHE A 212 -3.99 0.71 6.10
N PRO A 213 -4.83 1.64 5.60
CA PRO A 213 -6.17 1.31 5.10
C PRO A 213 -6.09 0.52 3.78
N ILE A 214 -7.02 -0.42 3.59
CA ILE A 214 -7.12 -1.24 2.37
C ILE A 214 -7.21 -0.35 1.13
N ALA A 215 -8.00 0.73 1.18
CA ALA A 215 -8.15 1.68 0.06
C ALA A 215 -6.82 2.27 -0.44
N LEU A 216 -5.85 2.49 0.46
CA LEU A 216 -4.53 3.04 0.07
C LEU A 216 -3.78 2.06 -0.83
N ILE A 217 -3.79 0.77 -0.46
CA ILE A 217 -3.14 -0.29 -1.23
C ILE A 217 -3.95 -0.67 -2.45
N GLU A 218 -5.28 -0.68 -2.36
CA GLU A 218 -6.18 -0.94 -3.47
C GLU A 218 -5.91 -0.01 -4.65
N ARG A 219 -5.65 1.28 -4.40
CA ARG A 219 -5.24 2.22 -5.46
C ARG A 219 -3.92 1.81 -6.12
N LEU A 220 -2.94 1.32 -5.36
CA LEU A 220 -1.65 0.84 -5.90
C LEU A 220 -1.85 -0.45 -6.71
N VAL A 221 -2.59 -1.41 -6.17
CA VAL A 221 -2.91 -2.68 -6.84
C VAL A 221 -3.61 -2.43 -8.17
N LEU A 222 -4.67 -1.62 -8.18
CA LEU A 222 -5.45 -1.31 -9.39
C LEU A 222 -4.62 -0.62 -10.47
N SER A 223 -3.74 0.30 -10.07
CA SER A 223 -2.94 1.07 -11.03
C SER A 223 -1.66 0.37 -11.46
N MET A 224 -1.09 -0.55 -10.68
CA MET A 224 0.26 -1.09 -10.94
C MET A 224 0.29 -2.60 -11.19
N THR A 225 -0.87 -3.26 -11.24
CA THR A 225 -0.94 -4.71 -11.51
C THR A 225 -2.11 -5.06 -12.41
N ARG A 226 -2.05 -6.24 -13.04
CA ARG A 226 -3.14 -6.86 -13.80
C ARG A 226 -3.85 -7.92 -12.94
N PRO A 227 -5.11 -8.29 -13.25
CA PRO A 227 -5.74 -9.45 -12.61
C PRO A 227 -4.88 -10.71 -12.72
N GLY A 228 -4.75 -11.46 -11.63
CA GLY A 228 -3.89 -12.65 -11.51
C GLY A 228 -2.44 -12.38 -11.10
N ASP A 229 -1.96 -11.13 -11.19
CA ASP A 229 -0.61 -10.76 -10.81
C ASP A 229 -0.34 -10.99 -9.31
N LEU A 230 0.94 -11.15 -8.97
CA LEU A 230 1.40 -11.30 -7.61
C LEU A 230 1.73 -9.94 -6.97
N VAL A 231 1.14 -9.69 -5.80
CA VAL A 231 1.45 -8.56 -4.91
C VAL A 231 2.20 -9.08 -3.68
N VAL A 232 3.35 -8.49 -3.36
CA VAL A 232 4.20 -8.93 -2.25
C VAL A 232 4.32 -7.86 -1.17
N ASP A 233 4.12 -8.26 0.08
CA ASP A 233 4.39 -7.43 1.26
C ASP A 233 5.39 -8.13 2.20
N PRO A 234 6.66 -7.68 2.25
CA PRO A 234 7.65 -8.26 3.16
C PRO A 234 7.31 -8.07 4.65
N TYR A 235 6.36 -7.19 4.99
CA TYR A 235 5.95 -6.87 6.36
C TYR A 235 4.41 -6.90 6.45
N MET A 236 3.83 -8.08 6.20
CA MET A 236 2.40 -8.28 5.94
C MET A 236 1.50 -7.79 7.08
N GLY A 237 1.97 -7.82 8.33
CA GLY A 237 1.19 -7.46 9.50
C GLY A 237 -0.13 -8.21 9.53
N VAL A 238 -1.22 -7.44 9.64
CA VAL A 238 -2.59 -7.98 9.69
C VAL A 238 -3.23 -8.16 8.31
N GLY A 239 -2.46 -8.17 7.22
CA GLY A 239 -2.95 -8.63 5.92
C GLY A 239 -3.68 -7.58 5.06
N SER A 240 -3.54 -6.28 5.33
CA SER A 240 -4.18 -5.24 4.50
C SER A 240 -3.77 -5.33 3.03
N THR A 241 -2.52 -5.68 2.73
CA THR A 241 -2.04 -5.90 1.36
C THR A 241 -2.69 -7.12 0.71
N ALA A 242 -2.73 -8.26 1.42
CA ALA A 242 -3.39 -9.46 0.94
C ALA A 242 -4.88 -9.23 0.64
N VAL A 243 -5.59 -8.55 1.54
CA VAL A 243 -7.01 -8.21 1.33
C VAL A 243 -7.20 -7.32 0.10
N ALA A 244 -6.39 -6.26 -0.06
CA ALA A 244 -6.49 -5.37 -1.21
C ALA A 244 -6.23 -6.09 -2.54
N ALA A 245 -5.26 -7.00 -2.56
CA ALA A 245 -4.95 -7.84 -3.73
C ALA A 245 -6.15 -8.75 -4.08
N LEU A 246 -6.67 -9.49 -3.10
CA LEU A 246 -7.77 -10.44 -3.29
C LEU A 246 -9.06 -9.80 -3.76
N LEU A 247 -9.47 -8.68 -3.14
CA LEU A 247 -10.66 -7.93 -3.53
C LEU A 247 -10.61 -7.50 -5.01
N ASN A 248 -9.40 -7.39 -5.56
CA ASN A 248 -9.15 -6.99 -6.94
C ASN A 248 -8.70 -8.16 -7.82
N GLY A 249 -8.83 -9.41 -7.37
CA GLY A 249 -8.49 -10.59 -8.17
C GLY A 249 -7.00 -10.75 -8.47
N ARG A 250 -6.13 -10.29 -7.56
CA ARG A 250 -4.68 -10.54 -7.56
C ARG A 250 -4.34 -11.57 -6.49
N ARG A 251 -3.15 -12.16 -6.62
CA ARG A 251 -2.57 -13.05 -5.61
C ARG A 251 -1.70 -12.24 -4.65
N ALA A 252 -1.48 -12.77 -3.46
CA ALA A 252 -0.65 -12.11 -2.46
C ALA A 252 0.37 -13.04 -1.83
N ALA A 253 1.55 -12.52 -1.49
CA ALA A 253 2.50 -13.19 -0.62
C ALA A 253 3.06 -12.21 0.40
N GLY A 254 3.28 -12.66 1.63
CA GLY A 254 3.99 -11.85 2.61
C GLY A 254 4.32 -12.57 3.88
N ALA A 255 5.18 -11.94 4.67
CA ALA A 255 5.70 -12.48 5.90
C ALA A 255 5.42 -11.55 7.08
N ASP A 256 5.24 -12.13 8.25
CA ASP A 256 5.34 -11.42 9.51
C ASP A 256 5.95 -12.32 10.57
N VAL A 257 6.70 -11.73 11.50
CA VAL A 257 7.34 -12.44 12.61
C VAL A 257 6.40 -12.62 13.81
N MET A 258 5.24 -11.94 13.82
CA MET A 258 4.26 -12.00 14.89
C MET A 258 3.11 -12.95 14.52
N PRO A 259 3.03 -14.15 15.13
CA PRO A 259 1.99 -15.13 14.78
C PRO A 259 0.57 -14.59 14.98
N ALA A 260 0.37 -13.75 16.01
CA ALA A 260 -0.90 -13.09 16.29
C ALA A 260 -1.37 -12.18 15.14
N TYR A 261 -0.46 -11.49 14.44
CA TYR A 261 -0.81 -10.68 13.28
C TYR A 261 -1.21 -11.54 12.10
N LEU A 262 -0.52 -12.65 11.87
CA LEU A 262 -0.85 -13.57 10.79
C LEU A 262 -2.18 -14.29 11.03
N GLU A 263 -2.57 -14.58 12.26
CA GLU A 263 -3.90 -15.14 12.54
C GLU A 263 -5.01 -14.16 12.16
N ILE A 264 -4.85 -12.88 12.51
CA ILE A 264 -5.77 -11.81 12.06
C ILE A 264 -5.75 -11.69 10.54
N ALA A 265 -4.58 -11.77 9.90
CA ALA A 265 -4.45 -11.73 8.45
C ALA A 265 -5.18 -12.90 7.77
N ARG A 266 -5.07 -14.13 8.31
CA ARG A 266 -5.78 -15.32 7.82
C ARG A 266 -7.28 -15.12 7.89
N GLU A 267 -7.80 -14.63 9.01
CA GLU A 267 -9.22 -14.34 9.15
C GLU A 267 -9.69 -13.27 8.15
N ARG A 268 -8.96 -12.16 8.02
CA ARG A 268 -9.29 -11.11 7.06
C ARG A 268 -9.23 -11.59 5.60
N VAL A 269 -8.30 -12.48 5.27
CA VAL A 269 -8.22 -13.13 3.95
C VAL A 269 -9.47 -13.98 3.69
N ARG A 270 -9.88 -14.83 4.65
CA ARG A 270 -11.12 -15.63 4.52
C ARG A 270 -12.34 -14.73 4.33
N GLN A 271 -12.45 -13.65 5.10
CA GLN A 271 -13.51 -12.67 4.96
C GLN A 271 -13.48 -11.95 3.60
N ALA A 272 -12.30 -11.66 3.05
CA ALA A 272 -12.18 -11.03 1.74
C ALA A 272 -12.71 -11.95 0.63
N ILE A 273 -12.39 -13.25 0.72
CA ILE A 273 -12.89 -14.25 -0.23
C ILE A 273 -14.40 -14.47 -0.09
N ALA A 274 -14.91 -14.45 1.15
CA ALA A 274 -16.33 -14.50 1.43
C ALA A 274 -17.11 -13.22 1.03
N GLY A 275 -16.40 -12.14 0.69
CA GLY A 275 -17.01 -10.83 0.43
C GLY A 275 -17.58 -10.14 1.68
N THR A 276 -17.10 -10.50 2.87
CA THR A 276 -17.59 -10.00 4.17
C THR A 276 -16.58 -9.13 4.92
N VAL A 277 -15.35 -8.97 4.39
CA VAL A 277 -14.29 -8.22 5.09
C VAL A 277 -14.73 -6.77 5.36
N PRO A 278 -14.62 -6.30 6.61
CA PRO A 278 -14.96 -4.92 6.93
C PRO A 278 -13.86 -4.00 6.37
N TYR A 279 -14.20 -3.18 5.39
CA TYR A 279 -13.29 -2.15 4.88
C TYR A 279 -14.01 -0.90 4.41
N ARG A 280 -13.22 0.16 4.23
CA ARG A 280 -13.67 1.42 3.66
C ARG A 280 -13.39 1.43 2.16
N PRO A 281 -14.41 1.49 1.29
CA PRO A 281 -14.20 1.54 -0.16
C PRO A 281 -13.35 2.73 -0.62
N LEU A 282 -12.56 2.52 -1.68
CA LEU A 282 -11.66 3.52 -2.26
C LEU A 282 -12.36 4.82 -2.68
N ASP A 283 -13.58 4.72 -3.19
CA ASP A 283 -14.37 5.83 -3.73
C ASP A 283 -15.29 6.51 -2.71
N LYS A 284 -15.42 5.94 -1.50
CA LYS A 284 -16.24 6.54 -0.44
C LYS A 284 -15.68 7.93 -0.08
N PRO A 285 -16.47 9.02 -0.04
CA PRO A 285 -16.02 10.35 0.38
C PRO A 285 -15.61 10.39 1.85
N ILE A 286 -14.55 11.15 2.20
CA ILE A 286 -14.09 11.31 3.61
C ILE A 286 -15.17 11.97 4.46
N TYR A 287 -15.88 12.92 3.87
CA TYR A 287 -16.99 13.63 4.46
C TYR A 287 -18.13 13.67 3.46
N ASP A 288 -19.31 13.26 3.91
CA ASP A 288 -20.56 13.36 3.19
C ASP A 288 -21.58 14.10 4.07
N PRO A 289 -21.93 15.36 3.75
CA PRO A 289 -22.88 16.14 4.54
C PRO A 289 -24.29 15.53 4.57
N ALA A 290 -24.60 14.58 3.67
CA ALA A 290 -25.88 13.88 3.65
C ALA A 290 -25.97 12.75 4.70
N LEU A 291 -24.85 12.36 5.33
CA LEU A 291 -24.80 11.30 6.33
C LEU A 291 -24.73 11.84 7.76
N PRO A 292 -25.28 11.12 8.77
CA PRO A 292 -25.09 11.48 10.17
C PRO A 292 -23.60 11.63 10.52
N ASN A 293 -23.25 12.69 11.25
CA ASN A 293 -21.86 13.07 11.57
C ASN A 293 -20.94 13.17 10.34
N GLY A 294 -21.46 13.46 9.15
CA GLY A 294 -20.64 13.59 7.95
C GLY A 294 -20.14 12.28 7.37
N GLY A 295 -20.65 11.13 7.80
CA GLY A 295 -20.23 9.82 7.28
C GLY A 295 -18.85 9.35 7.75
N HIS A 296 -18.32 9.95 8.82
CA HIS A 296 -17.13 9.47 9.50
C HIS A 296 -17.34 8.02 9.97
N ASP A 297 -16.41 7.14 9.58
CA ASP A 297 -16.34 5.75 10.03
C ASP A 297 -15.92 5.63 11.51
#